data_AF-A0A0C9RW09-F1
#
_entry.id   AF-A0A0C9RW09-F1
#
_cell.length_a   1.000
_cell.length_b   1.000
_cell.length_c   1.000
_cell.angle_alpha   90.00
_cell.angle_beta   90.00
_cell.angle_gamma   90.00
#
_symmetry.space_group_name_H-M   'P 1'
#
loop_
_entity.id
_entity.type
_entity.pdbx_description
1 polymer ?
#
loop_
_entity_poly.entity_id
_entity_poly.type
_entity_poly.pdbx_seq_one_letter_code
_entity_poly.pdbx_strand_id
1 'polypeptide(L)'
;MAAILLIKVLIPLLIVSCAFRALLQSIKVSNTALFLLVVVLSDFTALHFFFLIKDSGSWLDIGMSISHYLLAMGMFIFTAVFHGLAWFMTTFSLECSGHEFKRHLL
;
A
#
# COMPACT_ATOMS: atom_id res chain seq x y z
N MET A 1 6.47 -12.63 -20.15
CA MET A 1 7.30 -12.37 -18.94
C MET A 1 6.68 -11.30 -18.05
N ALA A 2 6.45 -10.07 -18.54
CA ALA A 2 5.88 -8.97 -17.73
C ALA A 2 4.51 -9.30 -17.08
N ALA A 3 3.59 -9.94 -17.80
CA ALA A 3 2.28 -10.31 -17.27
C ALA A 3 2.33 -11.28 -16.07
N ILE A 4 3.30 -12.21 -16.07
CA ILE A 4 3.48 -13.18 -14.98
C ILE A 4 4.02 -12.47 -13.73
N LEU A 5 4.95 -11.52 -13.91
CA LEU A 5 5.46 -10.68 -12.83
C LEU A 5 4.36 -9.79 -12.23
N LEU A 6 3.50 -9.23 -13.08
CA LEU A 6 2.36 -8.41 -12.66
C LEU A 6 1.39 -9.20 -11.79
N ILE A 7 1.01 -10.41 -12.20
CA ILE A 7 0.15 -11.31 -11.39
C ILE A 7 0.81 -11.65 -10.06
N LYS A 8 2.12 -11.90 -10.06
CA LYS A 8 2.88 -12.22 -8.84
C LYS A 8 2.87 -11.07 -7.83
N VAL A 9 2.82 -9.83 -8.31
CA VAL A 9 2.70 -8.60 -7.50
C VAL A 9 1.24 -8.32 -7.09
N LEU A 10 0.27 -8.68 -7.94
CA LEU A 10 -1.16 -8.44 -7.69
C LEU A 10 -1.73 -9.31 -6.57
N ILE A 11 -1.26 -10.55 -6.43
CA ILE A 11 -1.71 -11.49 -5.39
C ILE A 11 -1.48 -10.93 -3.97
N PRO A 12 -0.27 -10.49 -3.57
CA PRO A 12 -0.06 -9.92 -2.25
C PRO A 12 -0.82 -8.60 -2.04
N LEU A 13 -0.97 -7.76 -3.09
CA LEU A 13 -1.81 -6.56 -3.03
C LEU A 13 -3.28 -6.88 -2.71
N LEU A 14 -3.83 -7.92 -3.34
CA LEU A 14 -5.20 -8.37 -3.10
C LEU A 14 -5.38 -8.93 -1.68
N ILE A 15 -4.42 -9.72 -1.19
CA ILE A 15 -4.45 -10.26 0.17
C ILE A 15 -4.41 -9.12 1.20
N VAL A 16 -3.51 -8.15 1.04
CA VAL A 16 -3.42 -6.97 1.92
C VAL A 16 -4.72 -6.18 1.87
N SER A 17 -5.26 -5.92 0.68
CA SER A 17 -6.53 -5.17 0.52
C SER A 17 -7.72 -5.89 1.17
N CYS A 18 -7.78 -7.21 1.05
CA CYS A 18 -8.83 -8.03 1.65
C CYS A 18 -8.71 -8.06 3.18
N ALA A 19 -7.51 -8.27 3.71
CA ALA A 19 -7.24 -8.19 5.14
C ALA A 19 -7.57 -6.80 5.70
N PHE A 20 -7.24 -5.74 4.95
CA PHE A 20 -7.54 -4.38 5.33
C PHE A 20 -9.05 -4.12 5.41
N ARG A 21 -9.82 -4.57 4.42
CA ARG A 21 -11.30 -4.52 4.46
C ARG A 21 -11.88 -5.29 5.64
N ALA A 22 -11.34 -6.46 5.95
CA ALA A 22 -11.78 -7.27 7.10
C ALA A 22 -11.49 -6.56 8.43
N LEU A 23 -10.33 -5.89 8.55
CA LEU A 23 -9.96 -5.08 9.71
C LEU A 23 -10.82 -3.81 9.82
N LEU A 24 -11.04 -3.10 8.72
CA LEU A 24 -11.96 -1.95 8.64
C LEU A 24 -13.36 -2.31 9.12
N GLN A 25 -13.85 -3.51 8.80
CA GLN A 25 -15.18 -3.95 9.19
C GLN A 25 -15.24 -4.48 10.63
N SER A 26 -14.14 -5.04 11.14
CA SER A 26 -14.08 -5.61 12.49
C SER A 26 -13.75 -4.59 13.57
N ILE A 27 -12.95 -3.56 13.26
CA ILE A 27 -12.47 -2.59 14.24
C ILE A 27 -12.99 -1.21 13.84
N LYS A 28 -13.89 -0.62 14.65
CA LYS A 28 -14.39 0.77 14.52
C LYS A 28 -13.26 1.79 14.81
N VAL A 29 -12.17 1.71 14.06
CA VAL A 29 -10.93 2.46 14.28
C VAL A 29 -10.85 3.62 13.29
N SER A 30 -10.23 4.72 13.72
CA SER A 30 -10.05 5.88 12.85
C SER A 30 -9.22 5.51 11.61
N ASN A 31 -9.53 6.13 10.46
CA ASN A 31 -8.80 5.93 9.20
C ASN A 31 -7.28 6.13 9.37
N THR A 32 -6.86 7.03 10.25
CA THR A 32 -5.45 7.30 10.56
C THR A 32 -4.75 6.11 11.20
N ALA A 33 -5.39 5.46 12.17
CA ALA A 33 -4.80 4.31 12.85
C ALA A 33 -4.71 3.08 11.93
N LEU A 34 -5.66 2.93 11.01
CA LEU A 34 -5.59 1.93 9.95
C LEU A 34 -4.43 2.20 8.99
N PHE A 35 -4.23 3.45 8.55
CA PHE A 35 -3.09 3.82 7.72
C PHE A 35 -1.76 3.51 8.41
N LEU A 36 -1.61 3.88 9.68
CA LEU A 36 -0.42 3.57 10.47
C LEU A 36 -0.16 2.06 10.58
N LEU A 37 -1.22 1.25 10.70
CA LEU A 37 -1.09 -0.20 10.72
C LEU A 37 -0.56 -0.77 9.38
N VAL A 38 -0.99 -0.23 8.23
CA VAL A 38 -0.38 -0.60 6.93
C VAL A 38 1.09 -0.25 6.89
N VAL A 39 1.44 0.95 7.36
CA VAL A 39 2.83 1.42 7.38
C VAL A 39 3.69 0.46 8.20
N VAL A 40 3.28 0.14 9.42
CA VAL A 40 4.01 -0.79 10.30
C VAL A 40 4.14 -2.20 9.69
N LEU A 41 3.06 -2.73 9.11
CA LEU A 41 3.12 -4.04 8.44
C LEU A 41 4.04 -4.01 7.21
N SER A 42 4.11 -2.89 6.50
CA SER A 42 5.00 -2.71 5.36
C SER A 42 6.47 -2.68 5.82
N ASP A 43 6.78 -2.00 6.91
CA ASP A 43 8.12 -2.00 7.52
C ASP A 43 8.57 -3.42 7.90
N PHE A 44 7.65 -4.24 8.46
CA PHE A 44 7.93 -5.65 8.73
C PHE A 44 8.32 -6.43 7.48
N THR A 45 7.61 -6.24 6.37
CA THR A 45 7.95 -6.91 5.11
C THR A 45 9.27 -6.42 4.52
N ALA A 46 9.58 -5.13 4.64
CA ALA A 46 10.86 -4.56 4.22
C ALA A 46 12.02 -5.17 5.02
N LEU A 47 11.88 -5.26 6.35
CA LEU A 47 12.86 -5.91 7.22
C LEU A 47 13.02 -7.40 6.89
N HIS A 48 11.92 -8.11 6.66
CA HIS A 48 11.96 -9.52 6.27
C HIS A 48 12.77 -9.73 4.99
N PHE A 49 12.55 -8.91 3.96
CA PHE A 49 13.34 -8.99 2.72
C PHE A 49 14.77 -8.51 2.90
N PHE A 50 15.02 -7.54 3.78
CA PHE A 50 16.36 -7.10 4.12
C PHE A 50 17.20 -8.24 4.72
N PHE A 51 16.63 -9.02 5.64
CA PHE A 51 17.31 -10.20 6.19
C PHE A 51 17.43 -11.38 5.23
N LEU A 52 16.64 -11.38 4.14
CA LEU A 52 16.72 -12.39 3.07
C LEU A 52 17.73 -12.02 1.97
N ILE A 53 18.39 -10.86 2.06
CA ILE A 53 19.43 -10.47 1.12
C ILE A 53 20.58 -11.48 1.23
N LYS A 54 20.99 -11.99 0.07
CA LYS A 54 22.13 -12.91 -0.03
C LYS A 54 23.38 -12.13 -0.40
N ASP A 55 24.41 -12.31 0.42
CA ASP A 55 25.77 -11.81 0.25
C ASP A 55 26.69 -12.83 -0.45
N SER A 56 26.25 -14.09 -0.52
CA SER A 56 27.01 -15.21 -1.07
C SER A 56 26.20 -15.99 -2.11
N GLY A 57 26.87 -16.45 -3.18
CA GLY A 57 26.26 -17.23 -4.26
C GLY A 57 26.63 -16.71 -5.65
N SER A 58 25.81 -17.05 -6.65
CA SER A 58 25.99 -16.52 -7.99
C SER A 58 25.68 -15.01 -8.03
N TRP A 59 26.36 -14.26 -8.90
CA TRP A 59 26.07 -12.83 -9.11
C TRP A 59 24.58 -12.58 -9.46
N LEU A 60 23.93 -13.54 -10.12
CA LEU A 60 22.51 -13.47 -10.44
C LEU A 60 21.62 -13.57 -9.20
N ASP A 61 21.94 -14.48 -8.27
CA ASP A 61 21.17 -14.66 -7.03
C ASP A 61 21.30 -13.45 -6.11
N ILE A 62 22.51 -12.87 -6.02
CA ILE A 62 22.76 -11.64 -5.27
C ILE A 62 21.90 -10.51 -5.85
N GLY A 63 21.95 -10.30 -7.18
CA GLY A 63 21.15 -9.29 -7.86
C GLY A 63 19.64 -9.51 -7.73
N MET A 64 19.17 -10.77 -7.77
CA MET A 64 17.76 -11.09 -7.55
C MET A 64 17.31 -10.80 -6.13
N SER A 65 18.12 -11.10 -5.11
CA SER A 65 17.75 -10.82 -3.70
C SER A 65 17.61 -9.31 -3.46
N ILE A 66 18.53 -8.50 -4.01
CA ILE A 66 18.48 -7.04 -3.95
C ILE A 66 17.26 -6.50 -4.70
N SER A 67 16.96 -7.06 -5.88
CA SER A 67 15.79 -6.65 -6.66
C SER A 67 14.47 -6.94 -5.93
N HIS A 68 14.35 -8.09 -5.25
CA HIS A 68 13.17 -8.39 -4.45
C HIS A 68 12.98 -7.41 -3.29
N TYR A 69 14.07 -7.03 -2.61
CA TYR A 69 14.03 -6.02 -1.56
C TYR A 69 13.58 -4.64 -2.10
N LEU A 70 14.17 -4.18 -3.21
CA LEU A 70 13.81 -2.91 -3.83
C LEU A 70 12.37 -2.90 -4.35
N LEU A 71 11.89 -4.02 -4.91
CA LEU A 71 10.49 -4.15 -5.33
C LEU A 71 9.55 -4.06 -4.13
N ALA A 72 9.83 -4.76 -3.02
CA ALA A 72 9.02 -4.65 -1.80
C ALA A 72 8.97 -3.20 -1.27
N MET A 73 10.12 -2.51 -1.24
CA MET A 73 10.22 -1.11 -0.85
C MET A 73 9.46 -0.16 -1.80
N GLY A 74 9.53 -0.41 -3.11
CA GLY A 74 8.82 0.38 -4.13
C GLY A 74 7.31 0.22 -4.07
N MET A 75 6.81 -0.97 -3.73
CA MET A 75 5.38 -1.23 -3.55
C MET A 75 4.79 -0.41 -2.39
N PHE A 76 5.56 -0.23 -1.30
CA PHE A 76 5.17 0.63 -0.17
C PHE A 76 4.98 2.10 -0.58
N ILE A 77 5.93 2.66 -1.33
CA ILE A 77 5.84 4.04 -1.84
C ILE A 77 4.56 4.20 -2.67
N PHE A 78 4.26 3.20 -3.52
CA PHE A 78 3.06 3.20 -4.35
C PHE A 78 1.77 3.21 -3.51
N THR A 79 1.70 2.40 -2.44
CA THR A 79 0.55 2.38 -1.52
C THR A 79 0.38 3.70 -0.79
N ALA A 80 1.46 4.34 -0.34
CA ALA A 80 1.41 5.66 0.29
C ALA A 80 0.87 6.74 -0.66
N VAL A 81 1.32 6.74 -1.92
CA VAL A 81 0.82 7.65 -2.97
C VAL A 81 -0.67 7.43 -3.22
N PHE A 82 -1.11 6.18 -3.37
CA PHE A 82 -2.54 5.88 -3.56
C PHE A 82 -3.40 6.31 -2.37
N HIS A 83 -2.92 6.14 -1.14
CA HIS A 83 -3.62 6.62 0.05
C HIS A 83 -3.73 8.14 0.07
N GLY A 84 -2.64 8.85 -0.24
CA GLY A 84 -2.65 10.31 -0.38
C GLY A 84 -3.60 10.79 -1.47
N LEU A 85 -3.63 10.11 -2.62
CA LEU A 85 -4.56 10.40 -3.70
C LEU A 85 -6.03 10.15 -3.28
N ALA A 86 -6.31 9.06 -2.58
CA ALA A 86 -7.64 8.75 -2.08
C ALA A 86 -8.11 9.80 -1.05
N TRP A 87 -7.22 10.22 -0.15
CA TRP A 87 -7.48 11.32 0.79
C TRP A 87 -7.75 12.63 0.06
N PHE A 88 -6.92 12.97 -0.93
CA PHE A 88 -7.12 14.15 -1.77
C PHE A 88 -8.48 14.11 -2.46
N MET A 89 -8.82 13.01 -3.15
CA MET A 89 -10.12 12.89 -3.83
C MET A 89 -11.32 12.99 -2.87
N THR A 90 -11.23 12.41 -1.68
CA THR A 90 -12.33 12.48 -0.69
C THR A 90 -12.48 13.88 -0.10
N THR A 91 -11.39 14.59 0.18
CA THR A 91 -11.44 16.00 0.59
C THR A 91 -12.05 16.89 -0.49
N PHE A 92 -11.64 16.72 -1.76
CA PHE A 92 -12.22 17.48 -2.90
C PHE A 92 -13.71 17.21 -3.10
N SER A 93 -14.16 15.97 -2.87
CA SER A 93 -15.58 15.62 -3.01
C SER A 93 -16.44 16.22 -1.90
N LEU A 94 -15.93 16.32 -0.67
CA LEU A 94 -16.64 16.96 0.45
C LEU A 94 -16.73 18.48 0.28
N GLU A 95 -15.69 19.14 -0.25
CA GLU A 95 -15.69 20.59 -0.45
C GLU A 95 -16.66 21.01 -1.58
N CYS A 96 -16.77 20.22 -2.65
CA CYS A 96 -17.74 20.44 -3.73
C CYS A 96 -19.20 20.19 -3.29
N SER A 97 -19.45 19.13 -2.51
CA SER A 97 -20.81 18.84 -1.99
C SER A 97 -21.28 19.89 -0.98
N GLY A 98 -20.37 20.43 -0.16
CA GLY A 98 -20.69 21.50 0.79
C GLY A 98 -21.07 22.83 0.12
N HIS A 99 -20.52 23.13 -1.05
CA HIS A 99 -20.84 24.36 -1.80
C HIS A 99 -22.21 24.28 -2.49
N GLU A 100 -22.60 23.13 -3.03
CA GLU A 100 -23.92 22.94 -3.67
C GLU A 100 -25.07 22.88 -2.64
N PHE A 101 -24.85 22.32 -1.44
CA PHE A 101 -25.87 22.30 -0.40
C PHE A 101 -26.18 23.71 0.15
N LYS A 102 -25.17 24.58 0.23
CA LYS A 102 -25.37 25.98 0.65
C LYS A 102 -26.15 26.82 -0.36
N ARG A 103 -26.13 26.44 -1.64
CA ARG A 103 -26.84 27.16 -2.72
C ARG A 103 -28.32 26.77 -2.83
N HIS A 104 -28.71 25.63 -2.27
CA HIS A 104 -30.11 25.16 -2.23
C HIS A 104 -30.87 25.60 -0.96
N LEU A 105 -30.18 26.18 0.02
CA LEU A 105 -30.73 26.65 1.30
C LEU A 105 -30.75 28.19 1.44
N LEU A 106 -30.37 28.91 0.40
CA LEU A 106 -30.48 30.37 0.25
C LEU A 106 -31.41 30.68 -0.93
#